data_AF-A0A2E8EEK7-F1
#
_entry.id   AF-A0A2E8EEK7-F1
#
_cell.length_a   1.000
_cell.length_b   1.000
_cell.length_c   1.000
_cell.angle_alpha   90.00
_cell.angle_beta   90.00
_cell.angle_gamma   90.00
#
_symmetry.space_group_name_H-M   'P 1'
#
loop_
_entity.id
_entity.type
_entity.pdbx_description
1 polymer ?
#
loop_
_entity_poly.entity_id
_entity_poly.type
_entity_poly.pdbx_seq_one_letter_code
_entity_poly.pdbx_strand_id
1 'polypeptide(L)' 'MPTDWRKTDERLIRRGELILELSFVENYQNELDAMNHGKEGRPYKLTPTYIQFLTAFRILYGVPYR' A
#
# COMPACT_ATOMS: atom_id res chain seq x y z
N MET A 1 -10.90 -29.10 -29.98
CA MET A 1 -11.14 -27.64 -30.08
C MET A 1 -9.90 -26.94 -29.58
N PRO A 2 -9.35 -25.95 -30.30
CA PRO A 2 -8.18 -25.24 -29.83
C PRO A 2 -8.57 -24.51 -28.55
N THR A 3 -7.79 -24.70 -27.51
CA THR A 3 -8.14 -24.18 -26.21
C THR A 3 -7.89 -22.68 -26.19
N ASP A 4 -8.96 -21.93 -25.91
CA ASP A 4 -8.94 -20.46 -25.94
C ASP A 4 -8.34 -19.90 -24.64
N TRP A 5 -7.01 -19.82 -24.63
CA TRP A 5 -6.24 -19.29 -23.51
C TRP A 5 -6.58 -17.85 -23.21
N ARG A 6 -6.91 -17.04 -24.22
CA ARG A 6 -7.28 -15.63 -24.02
C ARG A 6 -8.54 -15.50 -23.17
N LYS A 7 -9.57 -16.29 -23.48
CA LYS A 7 -10.83 -16.31 -22.71
C LYS A 7 -10.67 -16.88 -21.29
N THR A 8 -9.71 -17.77 -21.11
CA THR A 8 -9.40 -18.36 -19.80
C THR A 8 -8.66 -17.35 -18.92
N ASP A 9 -7.69 -16.63 -19.50
CA ASP A 9 -6.88 -15.62 -18.81
C ASP A 9 -7.75 -14.45 -18.31
N GLU A 10 -8.66 -13.95 -19.16
CA GLU A 10 -9.60 -12.89 -18.78
C GLU A 10 -10.53 -13.28 -17.61
N ARG A 11 -10.86 -14.56 -17.46
CA ARG A 11 -11.67 -15.07 -16.34
C ARG A 11 -10.89 -15.21 -15.04
N LEU A 12 -9.57 -15.38 -15.12
CA LEU A 12 -8.68 -15.48 -13.96
C LEU A 12 -8.26 -14.10 -13.46
N ILE A 13 -8.31 -13.07 -14.29
CA ILE A 13 -8.02 -11.68 -13.90
C ILE A 13 -9.19 -11.13 -13.07
N ARG A 14 -9.01 -11.07 -11.75
CA ARG A 14 -9.91 -10.35 -10.85
C ARG A 14 -9.60 -8.86 -10.89
N ARG A 15 -10.43 -8.09 -11.62
CA ARG A 15 -10.32 -6.63 -11.70
C ARG A 15 -10.93 -6.00 -10.46
N GLY A 16 -10.19 -5.08 -9.82
CA GLY A 16 -10.65 -4.37 -8.63
C GLY A 16 -10.25 -5.02 -7.29
N GLU A 17 -9.47 -6.10 -7.30
CA GLU A 17 -8.85 -6.62 -6.08
C GLU A 17 -7.48 -5.96 -5.87
N LEU A 18 -7.29 -5.32 -4.73
CA LEU A 18 -6.01 -4.76 -4.31
C LEU A 18 -5.35 -5.75 -3.35
N ILE A 19 -4.27 -6.40 -3.79
CA ILE A 19 -3.42 -7.17 -2.89
C ILE A 19 -2.56 -6.17 -2.14
N LEU A 20 -2.95 -5.89 -0.90
CA LEU A 20 -2.20 -5.04 0.00
C LEU A 20 -1.22 -5.89 0.80
N GLU A 21 0.06 -5.61 0.63
CA GLU A 21 1.08 -6.14 1.53
C GLU A 21 1.01 -5.35 2.83
N LEU A 22 0.57 -5.99 3.92
CA LEU A 22 0.45 -5.36 5.25
C LEU A 22 1.71 -5.50 6.11
N SER A 23 2.82 -5.98 5.52
CA SER A 23 4.12 -6.12 6.20
C SER A 23 4.64 -4.79 6.75
N PHE A 24 4.24 -3.67 6.15
CA PHE A 24 4.59 -2.33 6.66
C PHE A 24 4.07 -2.07 8.08
N VAL A 25 3.00 -2.73 8.52
CA VAL A 25 2.45 -2.56 9.87
C VAL A 25 3.42 -3.09 10.91
N GLU A 26 4.04 -4.24 10.63
CA GLU A 26 5.04 -4.85 11.52
C GLU A 26 6.32 -4.04 11.58
N ASN A 27 6.73 -3.43 10.45
CA ASN A 27 7.95 -2.64 10.37
C ASN A 27 7.78 -1.15 10.72
N TYR A 28 6.56 -0.72 11.04
CA TYR A 28 6.22 0.70 11.23
C TYR A 28 7.12 1.39 12.27
N GLN A 29 7.33 0.74 13.43
CA GLN A 29 8.12 1.32 14.51
C GLN A 29 9.59 1.48 14.10
N ASN A 30 10.18 0.46 13.46
CA ASN A 30 11.57 0.49 13.01
C ASN A 30 11.81 1.60 11.97
N GLU A 31 10.88 1.75 11.01
CA GLU A 31 10.95 2.82 10.01
C GLU A 31 10.86 4.21 10.67
N LEU A 32 9.96 4.36 11.65
CA LEU A 32 9.79 5.62 12.39
C LEU A 32 11.03 5.97 13.23
N ASP A 33 11.62 4.98 13.89
CA ASP A 33 12.83 5.15 14.70
C ASP A 33 14.03 5.50 13.80
N ALA A 34 14.17 4.86 12.65
CA ALA A 34 15.19 5.20 11.66
C ALA A 34 15.05 6.64 11.16
N MET A 35 13.83 7.10 10.89
CA MET A 35 13.58 8.48 10.44
C MET A 35 13.83 9.53 11.52
N ASN A 36 13.61 9.18 12.78
CA ASN A 36 13.80 10.08 13.92
C ASN A 36 15.20 9.98 14.53
N HIS A 37 16.03 9.04 14.08
CA HIS A 37 17.39 8.89 14.55
C HIS A 37 18.21 10.16 14.28
N GLY A 38 18.73 10.78 15.35
CA GLY A 38 19.53 12.01 15.26
C GLY A 38 18.74 13.25 14.83
N LYS A 39 17.40 13.20 14.77
CA LYS A 39 16.59 14.33 14.38
C LYS A 39 16.50 15.36 15.52
N GLU A 40 16.89 16.59 15.24
CA GLU A 40 16.66 17.72 16.13
C GLU A 40 15.28 18.34 15.90
N GLY A 41 14.54 18.64 16.96
CA GLY A 41 13.18 19.19 16.90
C GLY A 41 12.07 18.13 17.03
N ARG A 42 10.86 18.44 16.54
CA ARG A 42 9.70 17.57 16.75
C ARG A 42 9.84 16.26 15.96
N PRO A 43 9.72 15.09 16.62
CA PRO A 43 9.75 13.80 15.94
C PRO A 43 8.62 13.65 14.92
N TYR A 44 8.88 12.91 13.85
CA TYR A 44 7.86 12.41 12.94
C TYR A 44 6.96 11.42 13.67
N LYS A 45 5.71 11.30 13.20
CA LYS A 45 4.71 10.35 13.71
C LYS A 45 4.18 9.38 12.66
N LEU A 46 4.47 9.66 11.39
CA LEU A 46 3.99 8.91 10.23
C LEU A 46 5.19 8.46 9.40
N THR A 47 5.13 7.22 8.94
CA THR A 47 6.16 6.67 8.07
C THR A 47 5.81 6.84 6.59
N PRO A 48 6.79 6.96 5.68
CA PRO A 48 6.59 7.00 4.24
C PRO A 48 5.74 5.85 3.72
N THR A 49 6.01 4.63 4.18
CA THR A 49 5.28 3.45 3.72
C THR A 49 3.79 3.52 4.08
N TYR A 50 3.48 4.03 5.28
CA TYR A 50 2.09 4.25 5.68
C TYR A 50 1.40 5.36 4.88
N ILE A 51 2.13 6.44 4.55
CA ILE A 51 1.60 7.50 3.68
C ILE A 51 1.29 6.96 2.28
N GLN A 52 2.15 6.09 1.73
CA GLN A 52 1.92 5.42 0.45
C GLN A 52 0.68 4.52 0.48
N PHE A 53 0.53 3.74 1.55
CA PHE A 53 -0.67 2.93 1.78
C PHE A 53 -1.95 3.76 1.77
N LEU A 54 -1.99 4.87 2.54
CA LEU A 54 -3.14 5.76 2.56
C LEU A 54 -3.40 6.43 1.20
N THR A 55 -2.34 6.75 0.46
CA THR A 55 -2.43 7.32 -0.89
C THR A 55 -3.05 6.31 -1.86
N ALA A 56 -2.62 5.05 -1.83
CA ALA A 56 -3.23 3.98 -2.62
C ALA A 56 -4.72 3.83 -2.29
N PHE A 57 -5.06 3.80 -0.99
CA PHE A 57 -6.45 3.72 -0.54
C PHE A 57 -7.29 4.90 -1.04
N ARG A 58 -6.75 6.12 -1.00
CA ARG A 58 -7.40 7.32 -1.54
C ARG A 58 -7.62 7.25 -3.05
N ILE A 59 -6.60 6.86 -3.81
CA ILE A 59 -6.68 6.82 -5.29
C ILE A 59 -7.71 5.78 -5.72
N LEU A 60 -7.73 4.62 -5.06
CA LEU A 60 -8.56 3.49 -5.46
C LEU A 60 -10.01 3.63 -4.99
N TYR A 61 -10.22 4.17 -3.78
CA TYR A 61 -11.54 4.24 -3.17
C TYR A 61 -12.09 5.67 -3.06
N GLY A 62 -11.37 6.68 -3.56
CA GLY A 62 -11.83 8.07 -3.60
C GLY A 62 -11.98 8.72 -2.21
N VAL A 63 -11.33 8.18 -1.18
CA VAL A 63 -11.54 8.62 0.21
C VAL A 63 -11.07 10.06 0.40
N PRO A 64 -11.92 10.97 0.92
CA PRO A 64 -11.55 12.36 1.15
C PRO A 64 -10.51 12.50 2.27
N TYR A 65 -9.59 13.46 2.14
CA TYR A 65 -8.82 13.93 3.29
C TYR A 65 -9.76 14.68 4.23
N ARG A 66 -9.79 14.28 5.49
CA ARG A 66 -10.54 14.92 6.56
C ARG A 66 -9.61 15.20 7.72
#